data_AF-A0A3C1GN95-F1
#
_entry.id   AF-A0A3C1GN95-F1
#
_cell.length_a   1.000
_cell.length_b   1.000
_cell.length_c   1.000
_cell.angle_alpha   90.00
_cell.angle_beta   90.00
_cell.angle_gamma   90.00
#
_symmetry.space_group_name_H-M   'P 1'
#
loop_
_entity.id
_entity.type
_entity.pdbx_description
1 polymer ?
#
loop_
_entity_poly.entity_id
_entity_poly.type
_entity_poly.pdbx_seq_one_letter_code
_entity_poly.pdbx_strand_id
1 'polypeptide(L)' 'MRINCLSCGHKLDLGDAYDDYAGQAKCLVCGAMLEIRTEEGNVRSVGVAMRIGALATGVRENTP' A
#
# COMPACT_ATOMS: atom_id res chain seq x y z
N MET A 1 -5.63 -4.98 12.94
CA MET A 1 -6.46 -4.26 11.92
C MET A 1 -6.24 -4.79 10.50
N ARG A 2 -7.08 -4.43 9.52
CA ARG A 2 -6.99 -4.93 8.12
C ARG A 2 -7.09 -3.81 7.09
N ILE A 3 -6.24 -3.85 6.05
CA ILE A 3 -6.29 -2.94 4.89
C ILE A 3 -6.32 -3.73 3.59
N ASN A 4 -6.72 -3.10 2.49
CA ASN A 4 -6.58 -3.67 1.17
C ASN A 4 -5.26 -3.22 0.55
N CYS A 5 -4.58 -4.12 -0.16
CA CYS A 5 -3.43 -3.76 -0.97
C CYS A 5 -3.87 -2.85 -2.12
N LEU A 6 -3.26 -1.67 -2.22
CA LEU A 6 -3.55 -0.72 -3.30
C LEU A 6 -3.04 -1.19 -4.68
N SER A 7 -2.22 -2.24 -4.73
CA SER A 7 -1.70 -2.81 -5.98
C SER A 7 -2.53 -3.98 -6.51
N CYS A 8 -2.99 -4.89 -5.64
CA CYS A 8 -3.68 -6.12 -6.08
C CYS A 8 -5.05 -6.35 -5.44
N GLY A 9 -5.53 -5.44 -4.59
CA GLY A 9 -6.85 -5.52 -3.93
C GLY A 9 -6.98 -6.55 -2.81
N HIS A 10 -5.98 -7.41 -2.59
CA HIS A 10 -6.02 -8.43 -1.54
C HIS A 10 -5.88 -7.81 -0.14
N LYS A 11 -6.55 -8.42 0.84
CA LYS A 11 -6.48 -7.98 2.24
C LYS A 11 -5.10 -8.28 2.84
N LEU A 12 -4.52 -7.27 3.49
CA LEU A 12 -3.41 -7.41 4.43
C LEU A 12 -3.96 -7.31 5.84
N ASP A 13 -3.60 -8.28 6.67
CA ASP A 13 -3.81 -8.22 8.11
C ASP A 13 -2.57 -7.61 8.75
N LEU A 14 -2.75 -6.46 9.40
CA LEU A 14 -1.68 -5.72 10.08
C LEU A 14 -1.58 -6.11 11.57
N GLY A 15 -2.37 -7.07 12.08
CA GLY A 15 -2.31 -7.45 13.50
C GLY A 15 -2.58 -6.30 14.47
N ASP A 16 -2.30 -6.54 15.76
CA ASP A 16 -2.50 -5.57 16.86
C ASP A 16 -1.23 -4.79 17.21
N ALA A 17 -0.08 -5.14 16.62
CA ALA A 17 1.19 -4.45 16.87
C ALA A 17 1.32 -3.09 16.17
N TYR A 18 0.28 -2.67 15.43
CA TYR A 18 0.29 -1.52 14.54
C TYR A 18 -0.67 -0.42 15.04
N ASP A 19 -0.86 -0.26 16.35
CA ASP A 19 -1.78 0.77 16.88
C ASP A 19 -1.30 2.21 16.59
N ASP A 20 0.01 2.46 16.74
CA ASP A 20 0.67 3.74 16.45
C ASP A 20 1.93 3.50 15.62
N TYR A 21 1.74 3.08 14.37
CA TYR A 21 2.82 2.67 13.48
C TYR A 21 2.88 3.57 12.23
N ALA A 22 4.09 4.00 11.88
CA ALA A 22 4.38 4.65 10.62
C ALA A 22 5.54 3.93 9.93
N GLY A 23 5.29 3.31 8.76
CA GLY A 23 6.32 2.56 8.05
C GLY A 23 5.79 1.75 6.87
N GLN A 24 6.59 0.79 6.42
CA GLN A 24 6.27 -0.02 5.24
C GLN A 24 5.72 -1.40 5.61
N ALA A 25 4.64 -1.80 4.95
CA ALA A 25 4.07 -3.14 4.99
C ALA A 25 4.12 -3.80 3.61
N LYS A 26 4.64 -5.03 3.57
CA LYS A 26 4.72 -5.82 2.34
C LYS A 26 3.45 -6.63 2.13
N CYS A 27 2.85 -6.53 0.95
CA CYS A 27 1.80 -7.46 0.53
C CYS A 27 2.40 -8.84 0.29
N LEU A 28 1.97 -9.84 1.06
CA LEU A 28 2.44 -11.21 0.91
C LEU A 28 1.92 -11.90 -0.37
N VAL A 29 0.88 -11.35 -1.02
CA VAL A 29 0.30 -11.89 -2.25
C VAL A 29 1.04 -11.42 -3.49
N CYS A 30 1.23 -10.11 -3.66
CA CYS A 30 1.85 -9.53 -4.86
C CYS A 30 3.26 -8.96 -4.63
N GLY A 31 3.74 -8.93 -3.39
CA GLY A 31 5.06 -8.40 -3.04
C GLY A 31 5.15 -6.87 -2.98
N ALA A 32 4.08 -6.13 -3.28
CA ALA A 32 4.10 -4.66 -3.26
C ALA A 32 4.38 -4.10 -1.85
N MET A 33 5.18 -3.03 -1.77
CA MET A 33 5.41 -2.28 -0.54
C MET A 33 4.40 -1.14 -0.42
N LEU A 34 3.67 -1.13 0.70
CA LEU A 34 2.71 -0.09 1.05
C LEU A 34 3.29 0.72 2.21
N GLU A 35 3.19 2.04 2.14
CA GLU A 35 3.45 2.92 3.27
C GLU A 35 2.16 3.11 4.05
N ILE A 36 2.18 2.79 5.34
CA ILE A 36 1.02 2.84 6.22
C ILE A 36 1.32 3.74 7.41
N ARG A 37 0.30 4.52 7.79
CA ARG A 37 0.26 5.22 9.08
C ARG A 37 -1.00 4.84 9.81
N THR A 38 -0.83 4.49 11.07
CA THR A 38 -1.88 4.15 12.00
C THR A 38 -1.70 4.96 13.28
N GLU A 39 -2.82 5.36 13.88
CA GLU A 39 -2.85 6.07 15.16
C GLU A 39 -4.10 5.60 15.92
N GLU A 40 -3.94 5.25 17.20
CA GLU A 40 -5.01 4.73 18.05
C GLU A 40 -5.76 3.54 17.42
N GLY A 41 -5.03 2.62 16.77
CA GLY A 41 -5.61 1.42 16.17
C GLY A 41 -6.36 1.66 14.87
N ASN A 42 -6.36 2.90 14.38
CA ASN A 42 -7.05 3.32 13.16
C ASN A 42 -6.06 3.65 12.04
N VAL A 43 -6.43 3.29 10.82
CA VAL A 43 -5.63 3.61 9.63
C VAL A 43 -5.85 5.07 9.25
N ARG A 44 -4.78 5.84 9.22
CA ARG A 44 -4.80 7.28 8.92
C ARG A 44 -4.43 7.55 7.47
N SER A 45 -3.48 6.79 6.93
CA SER A 45 -3.12 6.86 5.51
C SER A 45 -2.52 5.56 5.02
N VAL A 46 -2.77 5.25 3.74
CA VAL A 46 -2.14 4.15 3.01
C VAL A 46 -1.66 4.68 1.66
N GLY A 47 -0.39 4.48 1.34
CA GLY A 47 0.25 4.81 0.07
C GLY A 47 1.02 3.64 -0.51
N VAL A 48 1.42 3.73 -1.78
CA VAL A 48 2.32 2.74 -2.40
C VAL A 48 3.73 3.29 -2.35
N ALA A 49 4.62 2.67 -1.57
CA ALA A 49 5.99 3.14 -1.35
C ALA A 49 6.89 2.86 -2.57
N MET A 50 6.61 1.79 -3.32
CA MET A 50 7.37 1.44 -4.51
C MET A 50 6.49 0.62 -5.45
N ARG A 51 6.22 1.13 -6.65
CA ARG A 51 5.72 0.30 -7.76
C ARG A 51 6.94 -0.35 -8.41
N ILE A 52 7.28 -1.58 -8.01
CA ILE A 52 8.16 -2.43 -8.82
C ILE A 52 7.35 -2.78 -10.08
N GLY A 53 7.37 -1.89 -11.06
CA GLY A 53 6.45 -1.88 -12.20
C GLY A 53 6.29 -0.52 -12.90
N ALA A 54 6.91 0.56 -12.41
CA ALA A 54 7.04 1.79 -13.19
C ALA A 54 8.37 1.79 -13.96
N LEU A 55 8.47 0.91 -14.98
CA LEU A 55 9.06 1.38 -16.22
C LEU A 55 8.07 2.41 -16.77
N ALA A 56 8.43 3.68 -16.62
CA ALA A 56 7.96 4.83 -17.39
C ALA A 56 6.77 4.56 -18.35
N THR A 57 5.53 4.69 -17.88
CA THR A 57 4.49 5.22 -18.76
C THR A 57 4.59 6.72 -18.63
N GLY A 58 5.37 7.31 -19.55
CA GLY A 58 5.25 8.73 -19.84
C GLY A 58 3.78 9.04 -20.09
N VAL A 59 3.28 10.07 -19.43
CA VAL A 59 2.06 10.78 -19.83
C VAL A 59 2.16 11.06 -21.32
N ARG A 60 1.36 10.36 -22.13
CA ARG A 60 0.78 10.84 -23.40
C ARG A 60 -0.51 10.06 -23.65
N GLU A 61 -1.61 10.59 -23.13
CA GLU A 61 -2.95 10.30 -23.63
C GLU A 61 -3.01 10.83 -25.07
N ASN A 62 -3.07 9.93 -26.06
CA ASN A 62 -3.46 10.28 -27.42
C ASN A 62 -4.23 9.11 -28.01
N THR A 63 -5.54 9.27 -28.08
CA THR A 63 -6.50 8.32 -28.67
C THR A 63 -6.94 8.86 -30.04
N PRO A 64 -7.02 8.03 -31.11
CA PRO A 64 -7.53 8.45 -32.41
C PRO A 64 -9.04 8.71 -32.42
#